data_AF-A0A1I1JUJ9-F1
#
_entry.id   AF-A0A1I1JUJ9-F1
#
_cell.length_a   1.000
_cell.length_b   1.000
_cell.length_c   1.000
_cell.angle_alpha   90.00
_cell.angle_beta   90.00
_cell.angle_gamma   90.00
#
_symmetry.space_group_name_H-M   'P 1'
#
loop_
_entity.id
_entity.type
_entity.pdbx_description
1 polymer ?
#
loop_
_entity_poly.entity_id
_entity_poly.type
_entity_poly.pdbx_seq_one_letter_code
_entity_poly.pdbx_strand_id
1 'polypeptide(L)'
;MMQDKAMQDKMMNAFAEQTKNMYNPMRKINALLVENMEKMTDFQLEALKAYSHMGLSQMKSATEVKDADTVRDYSASQAEMMSTLSKKVLEDAKTMADMSMEFKAEVEKILEESRSQAFNKSAGEEAKPAAKAASKPASGSASK
;
A
#
# COMPACT_ATOMS: atom_id res chain seq x y z
N MET A 1 14.47 -38.68 24.80
CA MET A 1 13.74 -38.77 23.51
C MET A 1 12.49 -37.88 23.42
N MET A 2 11.72 -37.62 24.49
CA MET A 2 10.54 -36.72 24.39
C MET A 2 10.89 -35.21 24.37
N GLN A 3 12.00 -34.79 24.98
CA GLN A 3 12.44 -33.38 24.97
C GLN A 3 12.97 -32.92 23.62
N ASP A 4 13.66 -33.79 22.86
CA ASP A 4 14.11 -33.48 21.49
C ASP A 4 12.94 -33.22 20.55
N LYS A 5 11.88 -34.03 20.64
CA LYS A 5 10.70 -33.89 19.78
C LYS A 5 9.96 -32.57 20.05
N ALA A 6 9.79 -32.20 21.32
CA ALA A 6 9.17 -30.93 21.70
C ALA A 6 10.02 -29.71 21.29
N MET A 7 11.35 -29.83 21.31
CA MET A 7 12.27 -28.78 20.85
C MET A 7 12.29 -28.67 19.32
N GLN A 8 12.23 -29.82 18.62
CA GLN A 8 12.11 -29.89 17.16
C GLN A 8 10.77 -29.33 16.66
N ASP A 9 9.66 -29.62 17.35
CA ASP A 9 8.33 -29.08 17.04
C ASP A 9 8.26 -27.56 17.30
N LYS A 10 8.88 -27.07 18.38
CA LYS A 10 9.03 -25.62 18.63
C LYS A 10 9.84 -24.93 17.53
N MET A 11 10.96 -25.53 17.10
CA MET A 11 11.79 -24.99 16.03
C MET A 11 11.08 -24.99 14.68
N MET A 12 10.35 -26.05 14.33
CA MET A 12 9.55 -26.12 13.10
C MET A 12 8.43 -25.09 13.09
N ASN A 13 7.70 -24.92 14.21
CA ASN A 13 6.66 -23.91 14.31
C ASN A 13 7.22 -22.49 14.29
N ALA A 14 8.34 -22.23 14.97
CA ALA A 14 9.01 -20.93 14.94
C ALA A 14 9.51 -20.57 13.54
N PHE A 15 10.06 -21.53 12.80
CA PHE A 15 10.50 -21.37 11.42
C PHE A 15 9.32 -21.13 10.46
N ALA A 16 8.22 -21.88 10.62
CA ALA A 16 7.01 -21.69 9.84
C ALA A 16 6.39 -20.30 10.06
N GLU A 17 6.30 -19.84 11.32
CA GLU A 17 5.85 -18.48 11.63
C GLU A 17 6.79 -17.40 11.10
N GLN A 18 8.11 -17.57 11.24
CA GLN A 18 9.09 -16.62 10.73
C GLN A 18 9.02 -16.52 9.19
N THR A 19 8.83 -17.64 8.50
CA THR A 19 8.63 -17.67 7.05
C THR A 19 7.33 -16.96 6.67
N LYS A 20 6.24 -17.21 7.40
CA LYS A 20 4.94 -16.56 7.17
C LYS A 20 5.00 -15.04 7.37
N ASN A 21 5.71 -14.58 8.40
CA ASN A 21 5.90 -13.16 8.70
C ASN A 21 6.80 -12.45 7.67
N MET A 22 7.71 -13.17 7.02
CA MET A 22 8.56 -12.61 5.96
C MET A 22 7.81 -12.52 4.61
N TYR A 23 7.03 -13.54 4.25
CA TYR A 23 6.37 -13.63 2.94
C TYR A 23 5.11 -12.75 2.81
N ASN A 24 4.39 -12.51 3.91
CA ASN A 24 3.16 -11.72 3.88
C ASN A 24 3.38 -10.25 3.44
N PRO A 25 4.36 -9.51 3.99
CA PRO A 25 4.62 -8.13 3.59
C PRO A 25 5.05 -8.01 2.12
N MET A 26 5.91 -8.91 1.64
CA MET A 26 6.36 -8.93 0.24
C MET A 26 5.20 -9.14 -0.73
N ARG A 27 4.29 -10.07 -0.43
CA ARG A 27 3.09 -10.29 -1.25
C ARG A 27 2.20 -9.05 -1.28
N LYS A 28 2.01 -8.39 -0.13
CA LYS A 28 1.16 -7.18 -0.03
C LYS A 28 1.75 -6.00 -0.80
N ILE A 29 3.08 -5.80 -0.75
CA ILE A 29 3.75 -4.77 -1.56
C ILE A 29 3.58 -5.04 -3.05
N ASN A 30 3.74 -6.28 -3.50
CA ASN A 30 3.53 -6.64 -4.91
C ASN A 30 2.08 -6.40 -5.34
N ALA A 31 1.11 -6.76 -4.50
CA ALA A 31 -0.31 -6.49 -4.77
C ALA A 31 -0.57 -4.98 -4.85
N LEU A 32 -0.02 -4.19 -3.92
CA LEU A 32 -0.14 -2.73 -3.92
C LEU A 32 0.42 -2.12 -5.21
N LEU A 33 1.57 -2.60 -5.69
CA LEU A 33 2.16 -2.11 -6.94
C LEU A 33 1.28 -2.41 -8.16
N VAL A 34 0.71 -3.61 -8.24
CA VAL A 34 -0.20 -3.98 -9.32
C VAL A 34 -1.47 -3.12 -9.29
N GLU A 35 -2.07 -2.94 -8.11
CA GLU A 35 -3.24 -2.10 -7.94
C GLU A 35 -2.96 -0.63 -8.30
N ASN A 36 -1.80 -0.10 -7.94
CA ASN A 36 -1.41 1.26 -8.33
C ASN A 36 -1.18 1.37 -9.84
N MET A 37 -0.65 0.34 -10.49
CA MET A 37 -0.52 0.31 -11.95
C MET A 37 -1.89 0.29 -12.64
N GLU A 38 -2.85 -0.45 -12.10
CA GLU A 38 -4.24 -0.46 -12.58
C GLU A 38 -4.87 0.93 -12.45
N LYS A 39 -4.83 1.53 -11.25
CA LYS A 39 -5.34 2.90 -11.00
C LYS A 39 -4.71 3.94 -11.92
N MET A 40 -3.40 3.89 -12.11
CA MET A 40 -2.70 4.80 -13.02
C MET A 40 -3.08 4.59 -14.49
N THR A 41 -3.36 3.34 -14.88
CA THR A 41 -3.81 3.00 -16.23
C THR A 41 -5.23 3.51 -16.46
N ASP A 42 -6.12 3.31 -15.50
CA ASP A 42 -7.49 3.83 -15.55
C ASP A 42 -7.50 5.35 -15.64
N PHE A 43 -6.69 6.02 -14.81
CA PHE A 43 -6.51 7.46 -14.88
C PHE A 43 -6.06 7.93 -16.27
N GLN A 44 -5.07 7.28 -16.88
CA GLN A 44 -4.61 7.61 -18.23
C GLN A 44 -5.69 7.38 -19.29
N LEU A 45 -6.47 6.29 -19.18
CA LEU A 45 -7.57 5.99 -20.09
C LEU A 45 -8.71 7.00 -19.97
N GLU A 46 -9.06 7.42 -18.76
CA GLU A 46 -10.08 8.45 -18.51
C GLU A 46 -9.65 9.81 -19.06
N ALA A 47 -8.40 10.21 -18.81
CA ALA A 47 -7.84 11.44 -19.37
C ALA A 47 -7.88 11.41 -20.91
N LEU A 48 -7.46 10.30 -21.52
CA LEU A 48 -7.49 10.13 -22.98
C LEU A 48 -8.92 10.23 -23.53
N LYS A 49 -9.89 9.56 -22.91
CA LYS A 49 -11.31 9.63 -23.31
C LYS A 49 -11.83 11.05 -23.22
N ALA A 50 -11.56 11.74 -22.10
CA ALA A 50 -12.02 13.11 -21.88
C ALA A 50 -11.45 14.07 -22.94
N TYR A 51 -10.14 14.05 -23.19
CA TYR A 51 -9.52 14.93 -24.18
C TYR A 51 -9.94 14.59 -25.62
N SER A 52 -10.09 13.30 -25.95
CA SER A 52 -10.61 12.88 -27.25
C SER A 52 -12.04 13.37 -27.45
N HIS A 53 -12.87 13.29 -26.42
CA HIS A 53 -14.24 13.80 -26.47
C HIS A 53 -14.29 15.32 -26.66
N MET A 54 -13.44 16.07 -25.94
CA MET A 54 -13.31 17.52 -26.15
C MET A 54 -12.88 17.86 -27.58
N GLY A 55 -11.90 17.15 -28.14
CA GLY A 55 -11.42 17.36 -29.51
C GLY A 55 -12.50 17.05 -30.56
N LEU A 56 -13.22 15.94 -30.40
CA LEU A 56 -14.34 15.58 -31.27
C LEU A 56 -15.48 16.60 -31.18
N SER A 57 -15.78 17.09 -29.98
CA SER A 57 -16.81 18.11 -29.77
C SER A 57 -16.42 19.42 -30.45
N GLN A 58 -15.16 19.85 -30.33
CA GLN A 58 -14.65 21.04 -31.00
C GLN A 58 -14.73 20.90 -32.53
N MET A 59 -14.36 19.73 -33.06
CA MET A 59 -14.42 19.46 -34.50
C MET A 59 -15.86 19.50 -35.01
N LYS A 60 -16.81 18.90 -34.26
CA LYS A 60 -18.23 18.95 -34.58
C LYS A 60 -18.75 20.39 -34.58
N SER A 61 -18.49 21.16 -33.52
CA SER A 61 -18.91 22.56 -33.42
C SER A 61 -18.31 23.42 -34.53
N ALA A 62 -17.07 23.16 -34.97
CA ALA A 62 -16.45 23.86 -36.08
C ALA A 62 -17.16 23.58 -37.43
N THR A 63 -17.64 22.35 -37.65
CA THR A 63 -18.38 22.01 -38.88
C THR A 63 -19.81 22.57 -38.94
N GLU A 64 -20.34 23.00 -37.79
CA GLU A 64 -21.69 23.57 -37.67
C GLU A 64 -21.71 25.09 -37.95
N VAL A 65 -20.55 25.76 -38.00
CA VAL A 65 -20.44 27.19 -38.32
C VAL A 65 -20.72 27.45 -39.80
N LYS A 66 -21.83 28.13 -40.11
CA LYS A 66 -22.29 28.41 -41.48
C LYS A 66 -22.75 29.85 -41.71
N ASP A 67 -23.00 30.60 -40.64
CA ASP A 67 -23.59 31.94 -40.65
C ASP A 67 -23.26 32.70 -39.35
N ALA A 68 -23.69 33.97 -39.25
CA ALA A 68 -23.37 34.83 -38.11
C ALA A 68 -23.98 34.36 -36.78
N ASP A 69 -25.12 33.65 -36.82
CA ASP A 69 -25.76 33.09 -35.63
C ASP A 69 -24.96 31.90 -35.08
N THR A 70 -24.51 31.00 -35.96
CA THR A 70 -23.66 29.87 -35.57
C THR A 70 -22.26 30.28 -35.10
N VAL A 71 -21.75 31.45 -35.51
CA VAL A 71 -20.52 32.05 -34.95
C VAL A 71 -20.70 32.45 -33.47
N ARG A 72 -21.87 32.99 -33.11
CA ARG A 72 -22.17 33.34 -31.72
C ARG A 72 -22.23 32.07 -30.86
N ASP A 73 -22.87 31.02 -31.36
CA ASP A 73 -22.95 29.73 -30.66
C ASP A 73 -21.57 29.07 -30.50
N TYR A 74 -20.73 29.14 -31.53
CA TYR A 74 -19.33 28.69 -31.45
C TYR A 74 -18.51 29.48 -30.42
N SER A 75 -18.74 30.79 -30.30
CA SER A 75 -18.08 31.59 -29.28
C SER A 75 -18.53 31.23 -27.86
N ALA A 76 -19.81 30.87 -27.68
CA ALA A 76 -20.33 30.39 -26.39
C ALA A 76 -19.75 29.02 -26.03
N SER A 77 -19.66 28.09 -27.00
CA SER A 77 -19.10 26.75 -26.78
C SER A 77 -17.61 26.78 -26.40
N GLN A 78 -16.84 27.76 -26.87
CA GLN A 78 -15.45 27.95 -26.43
C GLN A 78 -15.34 28.28 -24.93
N ALA A 79 -16.23 29.10 -24.39
CA ALA A 79 -16.23 29.43 -22.96
C ALA A 79 -16.62 28.20 -22.11
N GLU A 80 -17.59 27.41 -22.56
CA GLU A 80 -17.99 26.16 -21.92
C GLU A 80 -16.88 25.10 -21.98
N MET A 81 -16.17 25.00 -23.11
CA MET A 81 -15.00 24.13 -23.25
C MET A 81 -13.90 24.52 -22.28
N MET A 82 -13.60 25.82 -22.13
CA MET A 82 -12.62 26.30 -21.14
C MET A 82 -13.04 25.99 -19.70
N SER A 83 -14.33 26.14 -19.38
CA SER A 83 -14.84 25.75 -18.06
C SER A 83 -14.70 24.25 -17.81
N THR A 84 -15.03 23.44 -18.80
CA THR A 84 -14.95 21.98 -18.73
C THR A 84 -13.50 21.51 -18.59
N LEU A 85 -12.59 22.10 -19.37
CA LEU A 85 -11.16 21.83 -19.28
C LEU A 85 -10.61 22.20 -17.90
N SER A 86 -10.95 23.38 -17.38
CA SER A 86 -10.52 23.82 -16.05
C SER A 86 -11.01 22.89 -14.95
N LYS A 87 -12.29 22.46 -15.00
CA LYS A 87 -12.84 21.47 -14.07
C LYS A 87 -12.10 20.14 -14.17
N LYS A 88 -11.84 19.66 -15.39
CA LYS A 88 -11.14 18.39 -15.60
C LYS A 88 -9.72 18.42 -15.06
N VAL A 89 -8.99 19.51 -15.26
CA VAL A 89 -7.64 19.68 -14.69
C VAL A 89 -7.67 19.64 -13.16
N LEU A 90 -8.65 20.29 -12.52
CA LEU A 90 -8.81 20.26 -11.07
C LEU A 90 -9.17 18.86 -10.56
N GLU A 91 -10.06 18.17 -11.27
CA GLU A 91 -10.44 16.79 -10.97
C GLU A 91 -9.25 15.85 -11.10
N ASP A 92 -8.48 15.95 -12.19
CA ASP A 92 -7.28 15.13 -12.41
C ASP A 92 -6.23 15.37 -11.32
N ALA A 93 -6.02 16.64 -10.94
CA ALA A 93 -5.11 16.98 -9.85
C ALA A 93 -5.58 16.40 -8.51
N LYS A 94 -6.89 16.42 -8.24
CA LYS A 94 -7.48 15.80 -7.06
C LYS A 94 -7.29 14.28 -7.07
N THR A 95 -7.60 13.62 -8.18
CA THR A 95 -7.43 12.17 -8.34
C THR A 95 -5.97 11.76 -8.14
N MET A 96 -5.01 12.50 -8.71
CA MET A 96 -3.58 12.26 -8.48
C MET A 96 -3.16 12.41 -7.02
N ALA A 97 -3.67 13.44 -6.33
CA ALA A 97 -3.41 13.63 -4.91
C ALA A 97 -4.01 12.49 -4.07
N ASP A 98 -5.23 12.08 -4.36
CA ASP A 98 -5.93 11.00 -3.68
C ASP A 98 -5.20 9.66 -3.87
N MET A 99 -4.79 9.31 -5.09
CA MET A 99 -3.97 8.12 -5.37
C MET A 99 -2.65 8.12 -4.59
N SER A 100 -1.99 9.28 -4.51
CA SER A 100 -0.71 9.43 -3.79
C SER A 100 -0.88 9.24 -2.28
N MET A 101 -1.96 9.79 -1.71
CA MET A 101 -2.28 9.63 -0.29
C MET A 101 -2.65 8.19 0.04
N GLU A 102 -3.44 7.53 -0.82
CA GLU A 102 -3.84 6.14 -0.65
C GLU A 102 -2.63 5.19 -0.71
N PHE A 103 -1.74 5.38 -1.68
CA PHE A 103 -0.49 4.61 -1.76
C PHE A 103 0.34 4.73 -0.48
N LYS A 104 0.53 5.97 0.00
CA LYS A 104 1.25 6.22 1.25
C LYS A 104 0.60 5.50 2.44
N ALA A 105 -0.72 5.61 2.58
CA ALA A 105 -1.46 4.99 3.67
C ALA A 105 -1.35 3.45 3.66
N GLU A 106 -1.44 2.81 2.48
CA GLU A 106 -1.29 1.36 2.36
C GLU A 106 0.15 0.89 2.64
N VAL A 107 1.18 1.66 2.23
CA VAL A 107 2.57 1.38 2.62
C VAL A 107 2.74 1.45 4.14
N GLU A 108 2.27 2.53 4.79
CA GLU A 108 2.36 2.71 6.24
C GLU A 108 1.67 1.56 6.99
N LYS A 109 0.49 1.13 6.51
CA LYS A 109 -0.25 0.00 7.05
C LYS A 109 0.51 -1.32 6.91
N ILE A 110 1.11 -1.61 5.76
CA ILE A 110 1.94 -2.81 5.58
C ILE A 110 3.12 -2.81 6.56
N LEU A 111 3.77 -1.66 6.77
CA LEU A 111 4.86 -1.52 7.74
C LEU A 111 4.40 -1.71 9.18
N GLU A 112 3.28 -1.11 9.57
CA GLU A 112 2.74 -1.20 10.94
C GLU A 112 2.28 -2.63 11.27
N GLU A 113 1.65 -3.32 10.34
CA GLU A 113 1.31 -4.74 10.47
C GLU A 113 2.56 -5.62 10.62
N SER A 114 3.62 -5.32 9.86
CA SER A 114 4.90 -6.05 9.93
C SER A 114 5.58 -5.83 11.29
N ARG A 115 5.56 -4.60 11.82
CA ARG A 115 6.07 -4.27 13.16
C ARG A 115 5.25 -4.93 14.26
N SER A 116 3.93 -4.92 14.15
CA SER A 116 3.02 -5.54 15.13
C SER A 116 3.20 -7.06 15.21
N GLN A 117 3.44 -7.72 14.08
CA GLN A 117 3.78 -9.15 14.03
C GLN A 117 5.14 -9.46 14.68
N ALA A 118 6.10 -8.53 14.62
CA ALA A 118 7.38 -8.67 15.29
C ALA A 118 7.28 -8.44 16.82
N PHE A 119 6.49 -7.45 17.26
CA PHE A 119 6.33 -7.11 18.68
C PHE A 119 5.45 -8.10 19.47
N ASN A 120 4.41 -8.69 18.85
CA ASN A 120 3.61 -9.73 19.52
C ASN A 120 4.40 -11.01 19.85
N LYS A 121 5.63 -11.16 19.32
CA LYS A 121 6.51 -12.29 19.59
C LYS A 121 7.52 -12.03 20.72
N SER A 122 7.83 -10.76 21.04
CA SER A 122 8.77 -10.39 22.12
C SER A 122 8.12 -10.23 23.49
N ALA A 123 6.79 -10.08 23.58
CA ALA A 123 6.07 -9.95 24.85
C ALA A 123 5.80 -11.29 25.58
N GLY A 124 6.25 -12.44 25.02
CA GLY A 124 5.97 -13.77 25.57
C GLY A 124 7.09 -14.41 26.41
N GLU A 125 8.28 -13.79 26.53
CA GLU A 125 9.46 -14.45 27.14
C GLU A 125 10.02 -13.80 28.42
N GLU A 126 9.39 -12.76 28.98
CA GLU A 126 9.84 -12.18 30.26
C GLU A 126 8.79 -12.29 31.38
N ALA A 127 8.72 -13.48 32.01
CA ALA A 127 8.20 -13.58 33.38
C ALA A 127 8.65 -14.88 34.10
N LYS A 128 9.83 -14.89 34.74
CA LYS A 128 9.97 -15.24 36.17
C LYS A 128 11.40 -15.02 36.72
N PRO A 129 11.56 -14.32 37.87
CA PRO A 129 12.82 -14.22 38.58
C PRO A 129 13.02 -15.46 39.46
N ALA A 130 14.22 -16.05 39.46
CA ALA A 130 14.61 -17.09 40.41
C ALA A 130 15.89 -16.67 41.13
N ALA A 131 15.75 -15.74 42.09
CA ALA A 131 16.65 -15.63 43.20
C ALA A 131 16.35 -16.75 44.22
N LYS A 132 17.42 -17.30 44.83
CA LYS A 132 17.52 -18.30 45.91
C LYS A 132 17.56 -19.80 45.54
N ALA A 133 18.78 -20.32 45.47
CA ALA A 133 19.25 -21.44 46.30
C ALA A 133 20.78 -21.33 46.39
N ALA A 134 21.30 -20.54 47.33
CA ALA A 134 21.85 -21.02 48.60
C ALA A 134 23.04 -21.98 48.39
N SER A 135 24.22 -21.40 48.53
CA SER A 135 25.55 -21.96 48.47
C SER A 135 25.90 -22.93 49.61
N LYS A 136 26.41 -24.12 49.24
CA LYS A 136 27.35 -25.03 49.95
C LYS A 136 26.88 -25.67 51.28
N PRO A 137 27.56 -26.71 51.85
CA PRO A 137 28.86 -27.34 51.50
C PRO A 137 28.89 -28.89 51.55
N ALA A 138 30.00 -29.51 51.11
CA ALA A 138 30.72 -30.65 51.76
C ALA A 138 31.65 -31.35 50.75
N SER A 139 32.97 -31.15 50.88
CA SER A 139 33.96 -32.14 51.37
C SER A 139 34.35 -33.14 50.27
N GLY A 140 35.50 -32.97 49.63
CA GLY A 140 36.79 -33.47 50.12
C GLY A 140 37.23 -34.56 49.13
N SER A 141 38.49 -34.85 48.86
CA SER A 141 39.74 -34.57 49.53
C SER A 141 40.82 -35.13 48.61
N ALA A 142 41.92 -34.38 48.44
CA ALA A 142 43.29 -34.87 48.30
C ALA A 142 43.60 -35.77 47.07
N SER A 143 44.81 -35.95 46.58
CA SER A 143 46.19 -35.65 46.99
C SER A 143 47.03 -36.05 45.75
N LYS A 144 48.28 -35.70 45.51
CA LYS A 144 49.38 -35.10 46.26
C LYS A 144 50.44 -34.77 45.22
#